data_AF-A0A6F8YMX0-F1
#
_entry.id   AF-A0A6F8YMX0-F1
#
_cell.length_a   1.000
_cell.length_b   1.000
_cell.length_c   1.000
_cell.angle_alpha   90.00
_cell.angle_beta   90.00
_cell.angle_gamma   90.00
#
_symmetry.space_group_name_H-M   'P 1'
#
loop_
_entity.id
_entity.type
_entity.pdbx_description
1 polymer ?
#
loop_
_entity_poly.entity_id
_entity_poly.type
_entity_poly.pdbx_seq_one_letter_code
_entity_poly.pdbx_strand_id
1 'polypeptide(L)'
;MTITQTLFAAPARAETTRPARWRGVAIGAAAVAAGTALGLLRQPGAGALDTIWAEDGGIFLAEAVRQGPFDALVTSYAGYFHFVPRLMAAIATLFPAGAASTVLALQAALAVSLLAVLVYVASGSHLTGTLSRVLVSAVVVVVPVAQGDVLNSIANFHWYGLYALFWMLIWTPSGPAGRTVAVAVTFLVATSDIIAVVFVPLALWRAFHRPGPDSEHSPSLTAGRDRQGIALAGGLGVGLLIQFAGLLSGSSERDLSPDPVLAVSGFLLRAVPAPLIGERWLGDDVDARWLALAALAWLVVGAAFLIAYTRRTRPAWTLAVVAGLHAAALYMLPVLLTGIATPATRWRPRCSWSPPWWHCSGRPARGSRCTR
;
A
#
# COMPACT_ATOMS: atom_id res chain seq x y z
N MET A 1 2.89 -28.47 11.90
CA MET A 1 3.47 -27.11 11.89
C MET A 1 2.37 -26.16 12.34
N THR A 2 2.57 -25.43 13.43
CA THR A 2 1.56 -24.47 13.94
C THR A 2 1.44 -23.25 13.03
N ILE A 3 0.28 -22.57 13.03
CA ILE A 3 0.03 -21.32 12.26
C ILE A 3 1.14 -20.29 12.51
N THR A 4 1.62 -20.17 13.75
CA THR A 4 2.72 -19.29 14.13
C THR A 4 4.03 -19.66 13.41
N GLN A 5 4.37 -20.94 13.29
CA GLN A 5 5.60 -21.40 12.64
C GLN A 5 5.57 -21.17 11.13
N THR A 6 4.39 -21.31 10.50
CA THR A 6 4.24 -21.06 9.05
C THR A 6 4.22 -19.57 8.73
N LEU A 7 3.60 -18.74 9.58
CA LEU A 7 3.46 -17.30 9.36
C LEU A 7 4.72 -16.52 9.77
N PHE A 8 5.46 -16.96 10.78
CA PHE A 8 6.69 -16.32 11.25
C PHE A 8 7.88 -17.26 11.13
N ALA A 9 8.23 -17.56 9.88
CA ALA A 9 9.38 -18.41 9.56
C ALA A 9 10.65 -17.92 10.28
N ALA A 10 11.48 -18.88 10.71
CA ALA A 10 12.80 -18.58 11.24
C ALA A 10 13.61 -17.78 10.20
N PRO A 11 14.56 -16.93 10.62
CA PRO A 11 15.42 -16.26 9.66
C PRO A 11 16.10 -17.34 8.80
N ALA A 12 16.15 -17.14 7.48
CA ALA A 12 16.97 -17.98 6.62
C ALA A 12 18.39 -18.00 7.21
N ARG A 13 18.95 -19.18 7.49
CA ARG A 13 20.32 -19.30 8.00
C ARG A 13 21.21 -18.50 7.05
N ALA A 14 21.91 -17.51 7.59
CA ALA A 14 22.85 -16.73 6.81
C ALA A 14 23.95 -17.70 6.35
N GLU A 15 23.94 -18.09 5.08
CA GLU A 15 25.10 -18.72 4.47
C GLU A 15 26.26 -17.74 4.61
N THR A 16 27.24 -18.15 5.41
CA THR A 16 28.47 -17.43 5.74
C THR A 16 29.37 -17.34 4.51
N THR A 17 28.99 -16.54 3.50
CA THR A 17 29.87 -16.21 2.38
C THR A 17 29.99 -14.70 2.22
N ARG A 18 31.06 -14.15 2.81
CA ARG A 18 31.38 -12.71 2.86
C ARG A 18 31.70 -12.00 1.52
N PRO A 19 31.87 -12.63 0.33
CA PRO A 19 31.96 -11.87 -0.93
C PRO A 19 30.60 -11.56 -1.61
N ALA A 20 29.47 -12.11 -1.12
CA ALA A 20 28.15 -11.97 -1.77
C ALA A 20 27.38 -10.69 -1.41
N ARG A 21 27.85 -9.91 -0.41
CA ARG A 21 27.10 -8.77 0.14
C ARG A 21 27.04 -7.56 -0.80
N TRP A 22 28.15 -7.23 -1.48
CA TRP A 22 28.19 -6.07 -2.37
C TRP A 22 27.41 -6.31 -3.67
N ARG A 23 27.44 -7.54 -4.21
CA ARG A 23 26.64 -7.92 -5.39
C ARG A 23 25.15 -7.79 -5.10
N GLY A 24 24.70 -8.27 -3.94
CA GLY A 24 23.31 -8.11 -3.50
C GLY A 24 22.92 -6.64 -3.35
N VAL A 25 23.78 -5.80 -2.77
CA VAL A 25 23.55 -4.35 -2.67
C VAL A 25 23.51 -3.68 -4.04
N ALA A 26 24.44 -4.01 -4.94
CA ALA A 26 24.49 -3.46 -6.30
C ALA A 26 23.26 -3.85 -7.12
N ILE A 27 22.81 -5.11 -7.05
CA ILE A 27 21.58 -5.58 -7.69
C ILE A 27 20.37 -4.86 -7.09
N GLY A 28 20.31 -4.70 -5.77
CA GLY A 28 19.25 -3.95 -5.10
C GLY A 28 19.20 -2.49 -5.54
N ALA A 29 20.35 -1.81 -5.58
CA ALA A 29 20.46 -0.43 -6.05
C ALA A 29 20.07 -0.29 -7.53
N ALA A 30 20.51 -1.21 -8.38
CA ALA A 30 20.13 -1.26 -9.79
C ALA A 30 18.62 -1.48 -9.96
N ALA A 31 18.02 -2.36 -9.14
CA ALA A 31 16.57 -2.58 -9.14
C ALA A 31 15.80 -1.34 -8.68
N VAL A 32 16.29 -0.61 -7.66
CA VAL A 32 15.70 0.67 -7.24
C VAL A 32 15.77 1.70 -8.35
N ALA A 33 16.94 1.85 -8.98
CA ALA A 33 17.13 2.80 -10.08
C ALA A 33 16.24 2.45 -11.28
N ALA A 34 16.19 1.18 -11.66
CA ALA A 34 15.33 0.69 -12.75
C ALA A 34 13.84 0.89 -12.44
N GLY A 35 13.40 0.56 -11.23
CA GLY A 35 12.01 0.79 -10.79
C GLY A 35 11.63 2.26 -10.79
N THR A 36 12.56 3.12 -10.37
CA THR A 36 12.37 4.58 -10.32
C THR A 36 12.27 5.15 -11.73
N ALA A 37 13.21 4.78 -12.60
CA ALA A 37 13.17 5.16 -14.02
C ALA A 37 11.90 4.67 -14.70
N LEU A 38 11.49 3.42 -14.48
CA LEU A 38 10.26 2.87 -15.02
C LEU A 38 9.02 3.64 -14.53
N GLY A 39 8.96 3.98 -13.24
CA GLY A 39 7.88 4.77 -12.65
C GLY A 39 7.73 6.13 -13.32
N LEU A 40 8.85 6.84 -13.52
CA LEU A 40 8.85 8.16 -14.15
C LEU A 40 8.52 8.10 -15.65
N LEU A 41 9.16 7.20 -16.39
CA LEU A 41 9.05 7.12 -17.86
C LEU A 41 7.69 6.62 -18.34
N ARG A 42 6.95 5.89 -17.51
CA ARG A 42 5.65 5.31 -17.92
C ARG A 42 4.48 6.27 -17.76
N GLN A 43 4.65 7.39 -17.07
CA GLN A 43 3.55 8.33 -16.84
C GLN A 43 3.15 9.01 -18.16
N PRO A 44 1.90 8.86 -18.62
CA PRO A 44 1.46 9.42 -19.89
C PRO A 44 1.23 10.96 -19.80
N GLY A 45 0.92 11.57 -20.94
CA GLY A 45 0.60 13.01 -21.01
C GLY A 45 1.85 13.88 -20.94
N ALA A 46 1.80 14.96 -20.14
CA ALA A 46 2.95 15.85 -19.95
C ALA A 46 4.12 15.19 -19.18
N GLY A 47 3.91 13.99 -18.61
CA GLY A 47 4.96 13.24 -17.94
C GLY A 47 5.11 13.57 -16.46
N ALA A 48 5.83 12.70 -15.73
CA ALA A 48 5.98 12.79 -14.28
C ALA A 48 6.77 14.03 -13.81
N LEU A 49 7.74 14.48 -14.60
CA LEU A 49 8.64 15.56 -14.21
C LEU A 49 8.07 16.95 -14.43
N ASP A 50 6.97 17.06 -15.18
CA ASP A 50 6.30 18.32 -15.57
C ASP A 50 4.88 18.42 -15.02
N THR A 51 4.44 17.46 -14.19
CA THR A 51 3.11 17.47 -13.58
C THR A 51 3.20 17.26 -12.08
N ILE A 52 2.25 17.86 -11.35
CA ILE A 52 2.06 17.67 -9.92
C ILE A 52 0.62 17.19 -9.72
N TRP A 53 0.45 16.11 -8.96
CA TRP A 53 -0.89 15.61 -8.64
C TRP A 53 -1.64 16.55 -7.69
N ALA A 54 -2.97 16.52 -7.73
CA ALA A 54 -3.85 17.47 -7.07
C ALA A 54 -3.50 17.67 -5.58
N GLU A 55 -3.54 16.62 -4.76
CA GLU A 55 -3.22 16.71 -3.34
C GLU A 55 -1.74 17.03 -3.09
N ASP A 56 -0.83 16.53 -3.92
CA ASP A 56 0.61 16.76 -3.78
C ASP A 56 0.95 18.25 -3.87
N GLY A 57 0.35 18.95 -4.83
CA GLY A 57 0.57 20.37 -5.06
C GLY A 57 -0.34 21.26 -4.21
N GLY A 58 -1.65 21.02 -4.29
CA GLY A 58 -2.68 21.88 -3.70
C GLY A 58 -2.80 21.78 -2.18
N ILE A 59 -2.35 20.66 -1.60
CA ILE A 59 -2.44 20.41 -0.16
C ILE A 59 -1.03 20.32 0.42
N PHE A 60 -0.28 19.26 0.12
CA PHE A 60 0.96 18.98 0.84
C PHE A 60 2.04 20.04 0.59
N LEU A 61 2.35 20.34 -0.68
CA LEU A 61 3.35 21.36 -1.01
C LEU A 61 2.87 22.77 -0.64
N ALA A 62 1.62 23.11 -0.97
CA ALA A 62 1.07 24.44 -0.67
C ALA A 62 1.02 24.74 0.84
N GLU A 63 0.71 23.76 1.68
CA GLU A 63 0.75 23.92 3.13
C GLU A 63 2.18 24.04 3.65
N ALA A 64 3.11 23.21 3.17
CA ALA A 64 4.53 23.30 3.54
C ALA A 64 5.13 24.68 3.22
N VAL A 65 4.76 25.27 2.08
CA VAL A 65 5.18 26.62 1.70
C VAL A 65 4.50 27.72 2.54
N ARG A 66 3.19 27.60 2.81
CA ARG A 66 2.42 28.66 3.50
C ARG A 66 2.64 28.71 4.99
N GLN A 67 2.71 27.56 5.64
CA GLN A 67 2.74 27.43 7.10
C GLN A 67 4.14 27.09 7.62
N GLY A 68 5.03 26.64 6.73
CA GLY A 68 6.35 26.14 7.07
C GLY A 68 6.38 24.62 7.16
N PRO A 69 7.55 23.99 6.90
CA PRO A 69 7.67 22.55 6.75
C PRO A 69 7.36 21.76 8.03
N PHE A 70 7.67 22.30 9.21
CA PHE A 70 7.45 21.60 10.48
C PHE A 70 5.97 21.58 10.87
N ASP A 71 5.27 22.70 10.74
CA ASP A 71 3.83 22.78 11.04
C ASP A 71 3.03 21.95 10.02
N ALA A 72 3.45 21.97 8.75
CA ALA A 72 2.84 21.15 7.72
C ALA A 72 2.97 19.64 8.00
N LEU A 73 4.03 19.15 8.67
CA LEU A 73 4.17 17.73 9.03
C LEU A 73 3.11 17.25 10.03
N VAL A 74 2.69 18.13 10.94
CA VAL A 74 1.71 17.85 12.00
C VAL A 74 0.34 18.46 11.69
N THR A 75 0.11 18.83 10.43
CA THR A 75 -1.22 19.24 9.97
C THR A 75 -1.98 17.99 9.53
N SER A 76 -3.14 17.73 10.13
CA SER A 76 -3.98 16.62 9.68
C SER A 76 -4.60 16.91 8.31
N TYR A 77 -4.84 15.89 7.50
CA TYR A 77 -5.56 15.94 6.23
C TYR A 77 -6.78 15.02 6.33
N ALA A 78 -7.99 15.57 6.17
CA ALA A 78 -9.25 14.82 6.24
C ALA A 78 -9.39 13.91 7.47
N GLY A 79 -8.94 14.38 8.64
CA GLY A 79 -9.06 13.66 9.92
C GLY A 79 -7.94 12.68 10.25
N TYR A 80 -6.84 12.61 9.48
CA TYR A 80 -5.69 11.76 9.79
C TYR A 80 -4.37 12.38 9.30
N PHE A 81 -3.24 11.86 9.74
CA PHE A 81 -1.92 12.34 9.34
C PHE A 81 -1.37 11.58 8.14
N HIS A 82 -0.63 12.32 7.32
CA HIS A 82 0.09 11.86 6.13
C HIS A 82 1.58 12.16 6.30
N PHE A 83 2.21 11.55 7.32
CA PHE A 83 3.55 11.95 7.74
C PHE A 83 4.60 11.85 6.61
N VAL A 84 4.68 10.71 5.92
CA VAL A 84 5.68 10.54 4.84
C VAL A 84 5.41 11.46 3.64
N PRO A 85 4.18 11.56 3.10
CA PRO A 85 3.89 12.51 2.03
C PRO A 85 4.22 13.96 2.42
N ARG A 86 3.84 14.40 3.63
CA ARG A 86 4.15 15.76 4.12
C ARG A 86 5.64 15.98 4.30
N LEU A 87 6.41 14.97 4.70
CA LEU A 87 7.86 15.04 4.74
C LEU A 87 8.48 15.21 3.36
N MET A 88 7.97 14.48 2.35
CA MET A 88 8.43 14.62 0.98
C MET A 88 8.10 16.00 0.39
N ALA A 89 6.93 16.55 0.73
CA ALA A 89 6.56 17.92 0.37
C ALA A 89 7.44 18.97 1.06
N ALA A 90 7.74 18.79 2.35
CA ALA A 90 8.68 19.64 3.08
C ALA A 90 10.10 19.59 2.51
N ILE A 91 10.57 18.43 2.04
CA ILE A 91 11.84 18.33 1.32
C ILE A 91 11.77 19.09 0.00
N ALA A 92 10.65 19.02 -0.71
CA ALA A 92 10.47 19.74 -1.98
C ALA A 92 10.53 21.26 -1.82
N THR A 93 10.18 21.83 -0.65
CA THR A 93 10.34 23.28 -0.40
C THR A 93 11.78 23.75 -0.29
N LEU A 94 12.75 22.83 -0.18
CA LEU A 94 14.19 23.16 -0.19
C LEU A 94 14.73 23.47 -1.60
N PHE A 95 13.92 23.21 -2.64
CA PHE A 95 14.29 23.40 -4.03
C PHE A 95 13.51 24.58 -4.64
N PRO A 96 14.00 25.17 -5.76
CA PRO A 96 13.25 26.18 -6.49
C PRO A 96 11.86 25.67 -6.91
N ALA A 97 10.85 26.54 -6.87
CA ALA A 97 9.46 26.18 -7.18
C ALA A 97 9.31 25.48 -8.55
N GLY A 98 10.10 25.88 -9.56
CA GLY A 98 10.10 25.25 -10.89
C GLY A 98 10.59 23.80 -10.90
N ALA A 99 11.28 23.33 -9.86
CA ALA A 99 11.73 21.94 -9.73
C ALA A 99 10.78 21.07 -8.89
N ALA A 100 9.68 21.63 -8.36
CA ALA A 100 8.80 20.93 -7.43
C ALA A 100 8.21 19.64 -8.01
N SER A 101 7.76 19.66 -9.26
CA SER A 101 7.26 18.48 -9.98
C SER A 101 8.29 17.37 -10.05
N THR A 102 9.51 17.70 -10.49
CA THR A 102 10.63 16.76 -10.58
C THR A 102 10.98 16.17 -9.22
N VAL A 103 11.08 16.99 -8.18
CA VAL A 103 11.47 16.55 -6.83
C VAL A 103 10.40 15.66 -6.20
N LEU A 104 9.11 16.02 -6.31
CA LEU A 104 8.02 15.20 -5.79
C LEU A 104 7.91 13.87 -6.53
N ALA A 105 7.95 13.90 -7.86
CA ALA A 105 7.86 12.69 -8.68
C ALA A 105 9.04 11.73 -8.42
N LEU A 106 10.26 12.25 -8.32
CA LEU A 106 11.45 11.45 -7.98
C LEU A 106 11.31 10.81 -6.60
N GLN A 107 10.87 11.56 -5.59
CA GLN A 107 10.67 11.03 -4.24
C GLN A 107 9.62 9.91 -4.22
N ALA A 108 8.47 10.12 -4.89
CA ALA A 108 7.42 9.11 -4.98
C ALA A 108 7.91 7.83 -5.69
N ALA A 109 8.54 7.97 -6.85
CA ALA A 109 9.07 6.85 -7.63
C ALA A 109 10.17 6.07 -6.87
N LEU A 110 11.04 6.80 -6.16
CA LEU A 110 12.09 6.22 -5.33
C LEU A 110 11.49 5.45 -4.15
N ALA A 111 10.50 6.03 -3.46
CA ALA A 111 9.83 5.38 -2.34
C ALA A 111 9.15 4.07 -2.75
N VAL A 112 8.40 4.09 -3.86
CA VAL A 112 7.77 2.89 -4.44
C VAL A 112 8.81 1.80 -4.73
N SER A 113 9.93 2.18 -5.35
CA SER A 113 11.00 1.25 -5.72
C SER A 113 11.72 0.67 -4.50
N LEU A 114 11.96 1.47 -3.46
CA LEU A 114 12.53 1.03 -2.19
C LEU A 114 11.59 0.05 -1.48
N LEU A 115 10.29 0.34 -1.43
CA LEU A 115 9.29 -0.56 -0.86
C LEU A 115 9.22 -1.88 -1.65
N ALA A 116 9.29 -1.84 -2.98
CA ALA A 116 9.32 -3.05 -3.81
C ALA A 116 10.53 -3.93 -3.48
N VAL A 117 11.74 -3.36 -3.43
CA VAL A 117 12.96 -4.11 -3.07
C VAL A 117 12.88 -4.62 -1.64
N LEU A 118 12.33 -3.84 -0.72
CA LEU A 118 12.11 -4.26 0.66
C LEU A 118 11.17 -5.48 0.74
N VAL A 119 10.08 -5.49 -0.03
CA VAL A 119 9.18 -6.66 -0.16
C VAL A 119 9.92 -7.87 -0.73
N TYR A 120 10.79 -7.69 -1.74
CA TYR A 120 11.60 -8.77 -2.29
C TYR A 120 12.53 -9.39 -1.24
N VAL A 121 13.12 -8.57 -0.38
CA VAL A 121 13.99 -9.01 0.72
C VAL A 121 13.15 -9.71 1.80
N ALA A 122 12.05 -9.09 2.22
CA ALA A 122 11.19 -9.59 3.29
C ALA A 122 10.51 -10.91 2.94
N SER A 123 10.04 -11.06 1.70
CA SER A 123 9.41 -12.28 1.20
C SER A 123 10.35 -13.49 1.19
N GLY A 124 11.67 -13.28 1.26
CA GLY A 124 12.66 -14.35 1.33
C GLY A 124 12.54 -15.24 2.58
N SER A 125 11.85 -14.80 3.64
CA SER A 125 11.55 -15.68 4.78
C SER A 125 10.46 -16.70 4.49
N HIS A 126 9.64 -16.51 3.45
CA HIS A 126 8.47 -17.36 3.16
C HIS A 126 8.53 -18.00 1.78
N LEU A 127 9.20 -17.35 0.82
CA LEU A 127 9.26 -17.77 -0.57
C LEU A 127 10.70 -18.11 -0.94
N THR A 128 10.95 -19.37 -1.28
CA THR A 128 12.28 -19.85 -1.70
C THR A 128 12.58 -19.55 -3.16
N GLY A 129 11.56 -19.53 -4.02
CA GLY A 129 11.70 -19.28 -5.46
C GLY A 129 11.91 -17.80 -5.78
N THR A 130 12.97 -17.50 -6.53
CA THR A 130 13.27 -16.13 -7.01
C THR A 130 12.10 -15.52 -7.77
N LEU A 131 11.45 -16.30 -8.66
CA LEU A 131 10.29 -15.82 -9.41
C LEU A 131 9.14 -15.41 -8.49
N SER A 132 8.81 -16.22 -7.48
CA SER A 132 7.74 -15.89 -6.53
C SER A 132 8.04 -14.61 -5.75
N ARG A 133 9.30 -14.40 -5.35
CA ARG A 133 9.74 -13.17 -4.67
C ARG A 133 9.67 -11.96 -5.59
N VAL A 134 10.08 -12.12 -6.85
CA VAL A 134 9.95 -11.06 -7.88
C VAL A 134 8.48 -10.73 -8.11
N LEU A 135 7.60 -11.72 -8.22
CA LEU A 135 6.17 -11.51 -8.46
C LEU A 135 5.51 -10.70 -7.33
N VAL A 136 5.74 -11.06 -6.06
CA VAL A 136 5.15 -10.32 -4.93
C VAL A 136 5.77 -8.92 -4.76
N SER A 137 7.03 -8.74 -5.12
CA SER A 137 7.68 -7.42 -5.12
C SER A 137 7.19 -6.52 -6.25
N ALA A 138 7.04 -7.09 -7.46
CA ALA A 138 6.60 -6.38 -8.65
C ALA A 138 5.19 -5.81 -8.51
N VAL A 139 4.33 -6.42 -7.67
CA VAL A 139 2.98 -5.90 -7.35
C VAL A 139 3.02 -4.43 -6.95
N VAL A 140 4.00 -4.01 -6.14
CA VAL A 140 4.14 -2.62 -5.67
C VAL A 140 4.29 -1.63 -6.82
N VAL A 141 4.90 -2.06 -7.92
CA VAL A 141 5.18 -1.22 -9.09
C VAL A 141 4.11 -1.40 -10.17
N VAL A 142 3.67 -2.62 -10.43
CA VAL A 142 2.83 -2.99 -11.60
C VAL A 142 1.35 -2.76 -11.34
N VAL A 143 0.84 -3.17 -10.18
CA VAL A 143 -0.60 -3.09 -9.89
C VAL A 143 -1.17 -1.67 -9.98
N PRO A 144 -0.48 -0.61 -9.51
CA PRO A 144 -0.98 0.75 -9.64
C PRO A 144 -1.19 1.18 -11.10
N VAL A 145 -0.39 0.65 -12.03
CA VAL A 145 -0.59 0.87 -13.47
C VAL A 145 -1.85 0.18 -13.96
N ALA A 146 -2.02 -1.08 -13.57
CA ALA A 146 -3.19 -1.86 -13.94
C ALA A 146 -4.45 -1.19 -13.38
N GLN A 147 -4.37 -0.60 -12.18
CA GLN A 147 -5.46 0.10 -11.52
C GLN A 147 -5.65 1.56 -11.97
N GLY A 148 -4.94 2.03 -13.00
CA GLY A 148 -5.10 3.41 -13.47
C GLY A 148 -4.82 4.46 -12.39
N ASP A 149 -4.12 4.09 -11.32
CA ASP A 149 -3.81 4.98 -10.21
C ASP A 149 -2.85 6.06 -10.64
N VAL A 150 -2.87 7.15 -9.89
CA VAL A 150 -1.97 8.27 -10.12
C VAL A 150 -0.53 7.84 -9.83
N LEU A 151 0.26 7.81 -10.88
CA LEU A 151 1.66 7.46 -10.82
C LEU A 151 2.48 8.62 -10.23
N ASN A 152 3.57 8.26 -9.55
CA ASN A 152 4.54 9.21 -9.00
C ASN A 152 3.92 10.32 -8.12
N SER A 153 2.79 10.01 -7.47
CA SER A 153 2.17 10.88 -6.48
C SER A 153 2.60 10.48 -5.07
N ILE A 154 3.02 11.46 -4.28
CA ILE A 154 3.38 11.23 -2.87
C ILE A 154 2.13 10.89 -2.03
N ALA A 155 0.95 11.41 -2.38
CA ALA A 155 -0.32 11.05 -1.74
C ALA A 155 -0.60 9.54 -1.77
N ASN A 156 -0.17 8.85 -2.82
CA ASN A 156 -0.38 7.40 -2.97
C ASN A 156 0.59 6.54 -2.16
N PHE A 157 1.54 7.14 -1.43
CA PHE A 157 2.49 6.40 -0.59
C PHE A 157 1.79 5.39 0.34
N HIS A 158 0.65 5.76 0.94
CA HIS A 158 -0.02 4.89 1.89
C HIS A 158 -0.42 3.54 1.29
N TRP A 159 -0.83 3.47 0.02
CA TRP A 159 -1.25 2.21 -0.60
C TRP A 159 -0.08 1.22 -0.71
N TYR A 160 1.07 1.73 -1.14
CA TYR A 160 2.31 0.96 -1.25
C TYR A 160 2.86 0.59 0.13
N GLY A 161 2.76 1.54 1.07
CA GLY A 161 3.15 1.37 2.46
C GLY A 161 2.36 0.27 3.16
N LEU A 162 1.03 0.23 3.01
CA LEU A 162 0.16 -0.79 3.59
C LEU A 162 0.49 -2.19 3.06
N TYR A 163 0.79 -2.32 1.77
CA TYR A 163 1.26 -3.59 1.21
C TYR A 163 2.61 -4.02 1.79
N ALA A 164 3.57 -3.09 1.90
CA ALA A 164 4.88 -3.37 2.51
C ALA A 164 4.76 -3.70 4.01
N LEU A 165 3.83 -3.06 4.73
CA LEU A 165 3.56 -3.27 6.15
C LEU A 165 3.18 -4.72 6.43
N PHE A 166 2.34 -5.34 5.59
CA PHE A 166 2.05 -6.77 5.67
C PHE A 166 3.33 -7.60 5.73
N TRP A 167 4.24 -7.38 4.78
CA TRP A 167 5.51 -8.08 4.70
C TRP A 167 6.41 -7.79 5.90
N MET A 168 6.48 -6.54 6.38
CA MET A 168 7.26 -6.19 7.58
C MET A 168 6.79 -6.94 8.83
N LEU A 169 5.48 -7.08 9.00
CA LEU A 169 4.87 -7.74 10.15
C LEU A 169 5.07 -9.25 10.16
N ILE A 170 5.29 -9.89 9.01
CA ILE A 170 5.62 -11.32 8.95
C ILE A 170 7.11 -11.58 8.79
N TRP A 171 7.91 -10.57 8.43
CA TRP A 171 9.34 -10.71 8.16
C TRP A 171 10.15 -10.99 9.43
N THR A 172 11.09 -11.93 9.30
CA THR A 172 12.08 -12.25 10.33
C THR A 172 13.48 -11.87 9.86
N PRO A 173 13.90 -10.61 10.04
CA PRO A 173 15.24 -10.17 9.67
C PRO A 173 16.32 -10.85 10.52
N SER A 174 17.38 -11.31 9.85
CA SER A 174 18.53 -11.97 10.49
C SER A 174 19.49 -11.01 11.19
N GLY A 175 19.52 -9.73 10.79
CA GLY A 175 20.45 -8.72 11.30
C GLY A 175 19.77 -7.48 11.88
N PRO A 176 20.50 -6.67 12.67
CA PRO A 176 19.96 -5.48 13.33
C PRO A 176 19.46 -4.43 12.33
N ALA A 177 20.16 -4.22 11.22
CA ALA A 177 19.71 -3.28 10.19
C ALA A 177 18.32 -3.63 9.64
N GLY A 178 18.05 -4.91 9.36
CA GLY A 178 16.73 -5.35 8.90
C GLY A 178 15.66 -5.20 9.98
N ARG A 179 16.00 -5.46 11.25
CA ARG A 179 15.11 -5.24 12.40
C ARG A 179 14.71 -3.78 12.54
N THR A 180 15.68 -2.87 12.45
CA THR A 180 15.45 -1.42 12.48
C THR A 180 14.61 -0.96 11.30
N VAL A 181 14.94 -1.40 10.07
CA VAL A 181 14.16 -1.05 8.87
C VAL A 181 12.71 -1.51 9.00
N ALA A 182 12.47 -2.73 9.49
CA ALA A 182 11.10 -3.23 9.66
C ALA A 182 10.28 -2.36 10.62
N VAL A 183 10.86 -1.99 11.79
CA VAL A 183 10.18 -1.13 12.76
C VAL A 183 9.98 0.29 12.23
N ALA A 184 10.99 0.86 11.58
CA ALA A 184 10.92 2.19 11.00
C ALA A 184 9.83 2.28 9.92
N VAL A 185 9.80 1.32 8.98
CA VAL A 185 8.77 1.28 7.93
C VAL A 185 7.38 1.05 8.54
N THR A 186 7.24 0.17 9.53
CA THR A 186 5.97 0.00 10.22
C THR A 186 5.47 1.29 10.87
N PHE A 187 6.35 2.01 11.56
CA PHE A 187 6.00 3.30 12.17
C PHE A 187 5.64 4.35 11.12
N LEU A 188 6.45 4.53 10.07
CA LEU A 188 6.24 5.51 9.01
C LEU A 188 4.94 5.28 8.24
N VAL A 189 4.57 4.02 7.98
CA VAL A 189 3.30 3.69 7.35
C VAL A 189 2.14 3.96 8.30
N ALA A 190 2.25 3.56 9.57
CA ALA A 190 1.20 3.77 10.56
C ALA A 190 0.93 5.25 10.86
N THR A 191 1.94 6.12 10.77
CA THR A 191 1.78 7.59 10.87
C THR A 191 1.35 8.26 9.57
N SER A 192 1.23 7.51 8.47
CA SER A 192 0.78 8.02 7.17
C SER A 192 -0.62 7.56 6.79
N ASP A 193 -1.17 6.51 7.44
CA ASP A 193 -2.54 6.07 7.17
C ASP A 193 -3.19 5.39 8.38
N ILE A 194 -4.41 5.81 8.71
CA ILE A 194 -5.22 5.23 9.79
C ILE A 194 -5.69 3.80 9.45
N ILE A 195 -5.77 3.43 8.16
CA ILE A 195 -6.13 2.09 7.69
C ILE A 195 -5.11 1.03 8.14
N ALA A 196 -3.91 1.44 8.57
CA ALA A 196 -2.93 0.55 9.21
C ALA A 196 -3.52 -0.22 10.43
N VAL A 197 -4.65 0.24 10.99
CA VAL A 197 -5.39 -0.45 12.06
C VAL A 197 -5.78 -1.89 11.68
N VAL A 198 -5.98 -2.18 10.39
CA VAL A 198 -6.27 -3.53 9.87
C VAL A 198 -5.20 -4.55 10.28
N PHE A 199 -3.97 -4.09 10.49
CA PHE A 199 -2.83 -4.94 10.84
C PHE A 199 -2.64 -5.19 12.34
N VAL A 200 -3.44 -4.55 13.21
CA VAL A 200 -3.34 -4.73 14.67
C VAL A 200 -3.46 -6.20 15.09
N PRO A 201 -4.44 -6.99 14.60
CA PRO A 201 -4.55 -8.40 14.97
C PRO A 201 -3.29 -9.21 14.62
N LEU A 202 -2.70 -8.96 13.45
CA LEU A 202 -1.47 -9.64 13.01
C LEU A 202 -0.26 -9.25 13.87
N ALA A 203 -0.11 -7.96 14.18
CA ALA A 203 0.98 -7.46 15.01
C ALA A 203 0.91 -7.99 16.45
N LEU A 204 -0.28 -7.99 17.06
CA LEU A 204 -0.49 -8.55 18.40
C LEU A 204 -0.31 -10.07 18.39
N TRP A 205 -0.83 -10.76 17.37
CA TRP A 205 -0.63 -12.20 17.22
C TRP A 205 0.85 -12.55 17.21
N ARG A 206 1.67 -11.83 16.44
CA ARG A 206 3.12 -12.00 16.43
C ARG A 206 3.74 -11.76 17.81
N ALA A 207 3.44 -10.63 18.43
CA ALA A 207 4.05 -10.22 19.69
C ALA A 207 3.78 -11.19 20.85
N PHE A 208 2.62 -11.86 20.84
CA PHE A 208 2.21 -12.76 21.93
C PHE A 208 2.42 -14.25 21.63
N HIS A 209 2.34 -14.68 20.37
CA HIS A 209 2.35 -16.11 20.04
C HIS A 209 3.68 -16.61 19.48
N ARG A 210 4.59 -15.71 19.08
CA ARG A 210 5.91 -16.11 18.60
C ARG A 210 6.91 -16.16 19.76
N PRO A 211 7.49 -17.34 20.07
CA PRO A 211 8.58 -17.43 21.03
C PRO A 211 9.80 -16.65 20.50
N GLY A 212 10.53 -15.99 21.40
CA GLY A 212 11.77 -15.31 21.07
C GLY A 212 12.89 -16.30 20.76
N PRO A 213 13.95 -15.85 20.05
CA PRO A 213 15.05 -16.73 19.63
C PRO A 213 15.75 -17.46 20.80
N ASP A 214 15.75 -16.85 21.98
CA ASP A 214 16.47 -17.35 23.16
C ASP A 214 15.71 -18.46 23.91
N SER A 215 14.44 -18.74 23.54
CA SER A 215 13.62 -19.74 24.24
C SER A 215 14.03 -21.18 23.96
N GLU A 216 14.85 -21.42 22.94
CA GLU A 216 15.25 -22.77 22.53
C GLU A 216 16.36 -23.36 23.41
N HIS A 217 17.13 -22.52 24.11
CA HIS A 217 18.30 -22.94 24.91
C HIS A 217 18.07 -22.94 26.43
N SER A 218 16.95 -22.40 26.94
CA SER A 218 16.65 -22.38 28.37
C SER A 218 15.13 -22.44 28.62
N PRO A 219 14.58 -23.58 29.08
CA PRO A 219 13.15 -23.78 29.32
C PRO A 219 12.68 -23.17 30.66
N SER A 220 13.15 -21.97 31.01
CA SER A 220 12.59 -21.25 32.16
C SER A 220 11.18 -20.76 31.81
N LEU A 221 10.33 -20.58 32.84
CA LEU A 221 8.97 -20.02 32.76
C LEU A 221 8.89 -18.62 32.11
N THR A 222 10.03 -18.04 31.75
CA THR A 222 10.25 -16.78 31.03
C THR A 222 10.96 -17.01 29.69
N ALA A 223 10.58 -18.03 28.93
CA ALA A 223 10.90 -18.14 27.51
C ALA A 223 10.73 -16.76 26.84
N GLY A 224 11.83 -16.14 26.42
CA GLY A 224 11.86 -14.72 26.04
C GLY A 224 10.82 -14.41 24.97
N ARG A 225 10.05 -13.33 25.13
CA ARG A 225 9.07 -12.89 24.11
C ARG A 225 9.79 -12.42 22.83
N ASP A 226 9.14 -12.51 21.66
CA ASP A 226 9.65 -11.94 20.40
C ASP A 226 9.81 -10.41 20.52
N ARG A 227 11.00 -9.94 20.91
CA ARG A 227 11.33 -8.52 21.06
C ARG A 227 11.09 -7.74 19.77
N GLN A 228 11.32 -8.36 18.60
CA GLN A 228 11.06 -7.73 17.32
C GLN A 228 9.56 -7.58 17.07
N GLY A 229 8.78 -8.62 17.36
CA GLY A 229 7.32 -8.59 17.30
C GLY A 229 6.72 -7.50 18.20
N ILE A 230 7.24 -7.38 19.43
CA ILE A 230 6.85 -6.31 20.36
C ILE A 230 7.22 -4.93 19.80
N ALA A 231 8.43 -4.76 19.26
CA ALA A 231 8.85 -3.48 18.68
C ALA A 231 7.99 -3.07 17.46
N LEU A 232 7.64 -4.03 16.61
CA LEU A 232 6.72 -3.80 15.48
C LEU A 232 5.31 -3.42 15.95
N ALA A 233 4.77 -4.13 16.93
CA ALA A 233 3.48 -3.82 17.53
C ALA A 233 3.48 -2.45 18.23
N GLY A 234 4.59 -2.10 18.91
CA GLY A 234 4.79 -0.78 19.51
C GLY A 234 4.85 0.34 18.46
N GLY A 235 5.63 0.16 17.39
CA GLY A 235 5.69 1.14 16.29
C GLY A 235 4.34 1.36 15.61
N LEU A 236 3.60 0.27 15.35
CA LEU A 236 2.22 0.34 14.84
C LEU A 236 1.30 1.05 15.84
N GLY A 237 1.36 0.68 17.11
CA GLY A 237 0.53 1.25 18.16
C GLY A 237 0.74 2.75 18.35
N VAL A 238 1.99 3.22 18.40
CA VAL A 238 2.30 4.66 18.48
C VAL A 238 1.78 5.40 17.24
N GLY A 239 1.99 4.84 16.05
CA GLY A 239 1.46 5.45 14.82
C GLY A 239 -0.06 5.59 14.85
N LEU A 240 -0.77 4.53 15.25
CA LEU A 240 -2.24 4.56 15.37
C LEU A 240 -2.73 5.52 16.44
N LEU A 241 -2.03 5.64 17.58
CA LEU A 241 -2.37 6.63 18.60
C LEU A 241 -2.28 8.05 18.05
N ILE A 242 -1.26 8.35 17.24
CA ILE A 242 -1.14 9.64 16.54
C ILE A 242 -2.33 9.83 15.58
N GLN A 243 -2.69 8.80 14.81
CA GLN A 243 -3.83 8.89 13.89
C GLN A 243 -5.16 9.12 14.61
N PHE A 244 -5.42 8.42 15.71
CA PHE A 244 -6.63 8.63 16.50
C PHE A 244 -6.66 10.00 17.18
N ALA A 245 -5.51 10.53 17.62
CA ALA A 245 -5.43 11.90 18.11
C ALA A 245 -5.80 12.92 17.02
N GLY A 246 -5.34 12.70 15.78
CA GLY A 246 -5.72 13.50 14.62
C GLY A 246 -7.23 13.43 14.33
N LEU A 247 -7.79 12.22 14.36
CA LEU A 247 -9.22 12.02 14.12
C LEU A 247 -10.09 12.69 15.19
N LEU A 248 -9.71 12.57 16.45
CA LEU A 248 -10.41 13.16 17.60
C LEU A 248 -10.27 14.68 17.67
N SER A 249 -9.31 15.28 16.97
CA SER A 249 -9.16 16.73 16.89
C SER A 249 -10.28 17.42 16.08
N GLY A 250 -11.16 16.65 15.44
CA GLY A 250 -12.35 17.17 14.75
C GLY A 250 -12.09 17.66 13.31
N SER A 251 -10.91 17.37 12.74
CA SER A 251 -10.55 17.74 11.36
C SER A 251 -11.04 16.78 10.27
N SER A 252 -11.90 15.82 10.63
CA SER A 252 -12.48 14.89 9.65
C SER A 252 -13.57 15.58 8.85
N GLU A 253 -13.31 15.78 7.56
CA GLU A 253 -14.28 16.29 6.59
C GLU A 253 -15.10 15.17 5.92
N ARG A 254 -14.83 13.90 6.26
CA ARG A 254 -15.52 12.75 5.66
C ARG A 254 -16.74 12.34 6.46
N ASP A 255 -17.89 12.40 5.81
CA ASP A 255 -19.12 11.79 6.30
C ASP A 255 -19.01 10.25 6.26
N LEU A 256 -19.48 9.61 7.33
CA LEU A 256 -19.64 8.15 7.36
C LEU A 256 -20.97 7.81 6.68
N SER A 257 -20.90 6.99 5.63
CA SER A 257 -22.08 6.48 4.93
C SER A 257 -21.93 4.99 4.70
N PRO A 258 -22.20 4.15 5.73
CA PRO A 258 -21.80 2.76 5.62
C PRO A 258 -22.57 1.98 4.56
N ASP A 259 -21.84 1.37 3.61
CA ASP A 259 -22.42 0.55 2.53
C ASP A 259 -21.70 -0.81 2.38
N PRO A 260 -22.18 -1.87 3.06
CA PRO A 260 -21.57 -3.19 2.98
C PRO A 260 -21.76 -3.84 1.60
N VAL A 261 -22.84 -3.52 0.89
CA VAL A 261 -23.11 -4.08 -0.44
C VAL A 261 -22.12 -3.53 -1.44
N LEU A 262 -21.83 -2.23 -1.37
CA LEU A 262 -20.80 -1.61 -2.20
C LEU A 262 -19.40 -2.13 -1.88
N ALA A 263 -19.08 -2.33 -0.60
CA ALA A 263 -17.78 -2.89 -0.20
C ALA A 263 -17.55 -4.30 -0.78
N VAL A 264 -18.55 -5.19 -0.65
CA VAL A 264 -18.45 -6.56 -1.16
C VAL A 264 -18.47 -6.59 -2.69
N SER A 265 -19.44 -5.90 -3.31
CA SER A 265 -19.55 -5.88 -4.77
C SER A 265 -18.36 -5.19 -5.44
N GLY A 266 -17.83 -4.11 -4.86
CA GLY A 266 -16.62 -3.45 -5.33
C GLY A 266 -15.39 -4.36 -5.25
N PHE A 267 -15.28 -5.15 -4.16
CA PHE A 267 -14.19 -6.11 -4.02
C PHE A 267 -14.23 -7.18 -5.12
N LEU A 268 -15.42 -7.76 -5.32
CA LEU A 268 -15.64 -8.84 -6.28
C LEU A 268 -15.56 -8.39 -7.74
N LEU A 269 -16.15 -7.23 -8.06
CA LEU A 269 -16.27 -6.77 -9.44
C LEU A 269 -15.10 -5.90 -9.88
N ARG A 270 -14.33 -5.31 -8.95
CA ARG A 270 -13.25 -4.39 -9.29
C ARG A 270 -11.93 -4.66 -8.58
N ALA A 271 -11.90 -4.73 -7.25
CA ALA A 271 -10.63 -4.80 -6.52
C ALA A 271 -9.77 -6.01 -6.92
N VAL A 272 -10.41 -7.16 -7.17
CA VAL A 272 -9.72 -8.37 -7.66
C VAL A 272 -9.53 -8.35 -9.18
N PRO A 273 -10.53 -8.03 -10.02
CA PRO A 273 -10.35 -8.03 -11.47
C PRO A 273 -9.41 -6.94 -12.03
N ALA A 274 -9.42 -5.73 -11.47
CA ALA A 274 -8.67 -4.59 -12.04
C ALA A 274 -7.16 -4.80 -12.09
N PRO A 275 -6.50 -5.32 -11.04
CA PRO A 275 -5.08 -5.67 -11.10
C PRO A 275 -4.73 -6.76 -12.13
N LEU A 276 -5.68 -7.65 -12.46
CA LEU A 276 -5.45 -8.79 -13.36
C LEU A 276 -5.72 -8.46 -14.83
N ILE A 277 -6.74 -7.67 -15.10
CA ILE A 277 -7.20 -7.33 -16.45
C ILE A 277 -6.68 -5.95 -16.89
N GLY A 278 -6.54 -5.02 -15.96
CA GLY A 278 -6.26 -3.61 -16.20
C GLY A 278 -7.53 -2.78 -16.38
N GLU A 279 -7.58 -1.61 -15.74
CA GLU A 279 -8.72 -0.70 -15.75
C GLU A 279 -9.05 -0.18 -17.14
N ARG A 280 -8.04 0.06 -17.98
CA ARG A 280 -8.24 0.46 -19.37
C ARG A 280 -9.12 -0.53 -20.16
N TRP A 281 -9.03 -1.83 -19.83
CA TRP A 281 -9.78 -2.88 -20.52
C TRP A 281 -11.15 -3.15 -19.90
N LEU A 282 -11.26 -2.97 -18.58
CA LEU A 282 -12.52 -3.06 -17.85
C LEU A 282 -13.48 -1.91 -18.21
N GLY A 283 -12.96 -0.69 -18.39
CA GLY A 283 -13.75 0.49 -18.71
C GLY A 283 -14.20 1.25 -17.45
N ASP A 284 -15.30 2.01 -17.58
CA ASP A 284 -15.88 2.79 -16.48
C ASP A 284 -17.26 2.28 -16.05
N ASP A 285 -18.01 1.65 -16.95
CA ASP A 285 -19.38 1.21 -16.75
C ASP A 285 -19.47 -0.30 -16.53
N VAL A 286 -20.31 -0.73 -15.60
CA VAL A 286 -20.57 -2.16 -15.37
C VAL A 286 -21.56 -2.67 -16.42
N ASP A 287 -21.03 -3.19 -17.52
CA ASP A 287 -21.77 -3.82 -18.60
C ASP A 287 -21.49 -5.34 -18.70
N ALA A 288 -22.07 -6.01 -19.70
CA ALA A 288 -21.85 -7.44 -19.90
C ALA A 288 -20.37 -7.79 -20.14
N ARG A 289 -19.61 -6.89 -20.77
CA ARG A 289 -18.18 -7.06 -21.01
C ARG A 289 -17.40 -6.98 -19.71
N TRP A 290 -17.71 -6.01 -18.85
CA TRP A 290 -17.13 -5.89 -17.50
C TRP A 290 -17.32 -7.19 -16.73
N LEU A 291 -18.55 -7.70 -16.68
CA LEU A 291 -18.88 -8.91 -15.94
C LEU A 291 -18.13 -10.14 -16.50
N ALA A 292 -18.00 -10.25 -17.82
CA ALA A 292 -17.23 -11.32 -18.46
C ALA A 292 -15.74 -11.24 -18.11
N LEU A 293 -15.15 -10.04 -18.13
CA LEU A 293 -13.74 -9.83 -17.74
C LEU A 293 -13.51 -10.08 -16.25
N ALA A 294 -14.45 -9.66 -15.39
CA ALA A 294 -14.41 -9.96 -13.96
C ALA A 294 -14.51 -11.47 -13.71
N ALA A 295 -15.41 -12.17 -14.40
CA ALA A 295 -15.53 -13.62 -14.33
C ALA A 295 -14.22 -14.31 -14.78
N LEU A 296 -13.62 -13.85 -15.89
CA LEU A 296 -12.32 -14.36 -16.35
C LEU A 296 -11.22 -14.18 -15.29
N ALA A 297 -11.15 -13.02 -14.65
CA ALA A 297 -10.19 -12.77 -13.58
C ALA A 297 -10.39 -13.75 -12.41
N TRP A 298 -11.63 -13.99 -12.00
CA TRP A 298 -11.95 -14.99 -10.98
C TRP A 298 -11.66 -16.43 -11.41
N LEU A 299 -11.83 -16.77 -12.69
CA LEU A 299 -11.42 -18.06 -13.23
C LEU A 299 -9.90 -18.25 -13.16
N VAL A 300 -9.11 -17.20 -13.40
CA VAL A 300 -7.64 -17.24 -13.23
C VAL A 300 -7.27 -17.48 -11.76
N VAL A 301 -7.91 -16.75 -10.82
CA VAL A 301 -7.71 -16.96 -9.38
C VAL A 301 -8.13 -18.38 -8.97
N GLY A 302 -9.27 -18.87 -9.45
CA GLY A 302 -9.79 -20.20 -9.19
C GLY A 302 -8.89 -21.31 -9.77
N ALA A 303 -8.33 -21.11 -10.96
CA ALA A 303 -7.37 -22.03 -11.56
C ALA A 303 -6.07 -22.09 -10.74
N ALA A 304 -5.55 -20.94 -10.31
CA ALA A 304 -4.38 -20.89 -9.43
C ALA A 304 -4.64 -21.61 -8.09
N PHE A 305 -5.82 -21.40 -7.51
CA PHE A 305 -6.27 -22.10 -6.30
C PHE A 305 -6.36 -23.62 -6.54
N LEU A 306 -6.95 -24.06 -7.65
CA LEU A 306 -7.09 -25.48 -8.00
C LEU A 306 -5.74 -26.16 -8.22
N ILE A 307 -4.80 -25.49 -8.90
CA ILE A 307 -3.42 -25.98 -9.09
C ILE A 307 -2.72 -26.13 -7.73
N ALA A 308 -2.88 -25.16 -6.83
CA ALA A 308 -2.36 -25.24 -5.47
C ALA A 308 -3.03 -26.37 -4.65
N TYR A 309 -4.34 -26.51 -4.77
CA TYR A 309 -5.14 -27.49 -4.03
C TYR A 309 -4.84 -28.93 -4.46
N THR A 310 -4.63 -29.15 -5.76
CA THR A 310 -4.23 -30.45 -6.33
C THR A 310 -2.78 -30.84 -6.00
N ARG A 311 -2.09 -30.08 -5.13
CA ARG A 311 -0.72 -30.33 -4.63
C ARG A 311 0.33 -30.47 -5.73
N ARG A 312 0.07 -29.93 -6.93
CA ARG A 312 1.09 -29.82 -7.98
C ARG A 312 2.17 -28.79 -7.62
N THR A 313 1.93 -28.01 -6.57
CA THR A 313 2.88 -27.07 -5.96
C THR A 313 2.97 -27.31 -4.44
N ARG A 314 3.87 -26.59 -3.75
CA ARG A 314 3.95 -26.56 -2.28
C ARG A 314 3.40 -25.22 -1.75
N PRO A 315 2.06 -25.02 -1.74
CA PRO A 315 1.46 -23.73 -1.40
C PRO A 315 1.62 -23.41 0.09
N ALA A 316 2.01 -22.18 0.38
CA ALA A 316 1.98 -21.62 1.72
C ALA A 316 0.56 -21.15 2.07
N TRP A 317 -0.37 -22.08 2.31
CA TRP A 317 -1.79 -21.78 2.53
C TRP A 317 -2.04 -20.77 3.64
N THR A 318 -1.35 -20.87 4.77
CA THR A 318 -1.47 -19.89 5.86
C THR A 318 -1.14 -18.48 5.39
N LEU A 319 -0.04 -18.31 4.65
CA LEU A 319 0.35 -17.02 4.09
C LEU A 319 -0.70 -16.50 3.11
N ALA A 320 -1.17 -17.36 2.19
CA ALA A 320 -2.17 -16.99 1.20
C ALA A 320 -3.50 -16.57 1.82
N VAL A 321 -4.00 -17.30 2.82
CA VAL A 321 -5.25 -16.96 3.54
C VAL A 321 -5.08 -15.65 4.30
N VAL A 322 -4.00 -15.49 5.08
CA VAL A 322 -3.79 -14.27 5.86
C VAL A 322 -3.61 -13.06 4.93
N ALA A 323 -2.87 -13.19 3.82
CA ALA A 323 -2.75 -12.15 2.81
C ALA A 323 -4.09 -11.80 2.16
N GLY A 324 -4.89 -12.81 1.80
CA GLY A 324 -6.23 -12.61 1.22
C GLY A 324 -7.19 -11.90 2.16
N LEU A 325 -7.17 -12.24 3.45
CA LEU A 325 -7.97 -11.55 4.47
C LEU A 325 -7.55 -10.09 4.64
N HIS A 326 -6.24 -9.79 4.65
CA HIS A 326 -5.77 -8.40 4.71
C HIS A 326 -6.11 -7.64 3.43
N ALA A 327 -5.99 -8.24 2.25
CA ALA A 327 -6.39 -7.60 0.99
C ALA A 327 -7.89 -7.24 0.99
N ALA A 328 -8.75 -8.16 1.45
CA ALA A 328 -10.17 -7.88 1.61
C ALA A 328 -10.41 -6.78 2.65
N ALA A 329 -9.78 -6.84 3.81
CA ALA A 329 -9.97 -5.83 4.87
C ALA A 329 -9.48 -4.43 4.45
N LEU A 330 -8.33 -4.33 3.79
CA LEU A 330 -7.77 -3.05 3.31
C LEU A 330 -8.66 -2.38 2.26
N TYR A 331 -9.31 -3.16 1.41
CA TYR A 331 -10.28 -2.62 0.45
C TYR A 331 -11.64 -2.34 1.10
N MET A 332 -12.20 -3.33 1.79
CA MET A 332 -13.57 -3.26 2.28
C MET A 332 -13.73 -2.24 3.40
N LEU A 333 -12.77 -2.07 4.30
CA LEU A 333 -12.91 -1.15 5.43
C LEU A 333 -13.18 0.31 5.00
N PRO A 334 -12.34 0.96 4.16
CA PRO A 334 -12.62 2.34 3.74
C PRO A 334 -13.91 2.45 2.91
N VAL A 335 -14.21 1.48 2.04
CA VAL A 335 -15.45 1.50 1.24
C VAL A 335 -16.69 1.31 2.12
N LEU A 336 -16.61 0.40 3.09
CA LEU A 336 -17.67 0.14 4.06
C LEU A 336 -17.93 1.36 4.94
N LEU A 337 -16.92 2.15 5.30
CA LEU A 337 -17.10 3.32 6.16
C LEU A 337 -17.61 4.55 5.38
N THR A 338 -17.11 4.76 4.17
CA THR A 338 -17.37 5.97 3.39
C THR A 338 -18.51 5.83 2.39
N GLY A 339 -18.86 4.60 2.00
CA GLY A 339 -19.80 4.38 0.89
C GLY A 339 -19.23 4.78 -0.47
N ILE A 340 -17.90 4.94 -0.58
CA ILE A 340 -17.22 5.33 -1.81
C ILE A 340 -16.29 4.20 -2.25
N ALA A 341 -16.52 3.69 -3.46
CA ALA A 341 -15.60 2.78 -4.13
C ALA A 341 -14.88 3.55 -5.26
N THR A 342 -13.55 3.43 -5.33
CA THR A 342 -12.77 4.02 -6.43
C THR A 342 -12.85 3.18 -7.69
N PRO A 343 -12.83 3.84 -8.87
CA PRO A 343 -12.97 5.26 -9.09
C PRO A 343 -14.41 5.68 -8.84
N ALA A 344 -14.54 6.88 -8.27
CA ALA A 344 -15.83 7.51 -8.02
C ALA A 344 -16.60 7.88 -9.32
N THR A 345 -16.11 7.46 -10.51
CA THR A 345 -16.75 7.71 -11.81
C THR A 345 -18.14 7.08 -11.91
N ARG A 346 -18.52 6.20 -10.99
CA ARG A 346 -19.90 5.72 -10.81
C ARG A 346 -20.93 6.85 -10.63
N TRP A 347 -20.52 8.11 -10.40
CA TRP A 347 -21.41 9.24 -10.12
C TRP A 347 -21.01 10.60 -10.72
N ARG A 348 -20.18 10.68 -11.77
CA ARG A 348 -20.07 11.94 -12.53
C ARG A 348 -21.08 11.92 -13.68
N PRO A 349 -22.07 12.82 -13.73
CA PRO A 349 -22.89 12.95 -14.92
C PRO A 349 -21.98 13.21 -16.12
N ARG A 350 -22.12 12.41 -17.19
CA ARG A 350 -21.46 12.68 -18.46
C ARG A 350 -22.12 13.94 -19.03
N CYS A 351 -21.43 15.08 -18.94
CA CYS A 351 -21.91 16.34 -19.49
C CYS A 351 -21.24 16.57 -20.84
N SER A 352 -22.03 16.58 -21.91
CA SER A 352 -21.59 17.02 -23.24
C SER A 352 -22.08 18.44 -23.49
N TRP A 353 -21.23 19.26 -24.10
CA TRP A 353 -21.59 20.61 -24.49
C TRP A 353 -22.26 20.59 -25.87
N SER A 354 -23.45 21.17 -25.98
CA SER A 354 -24.17 21.34 -27.24
C SER A 354 -24.81 22.73 -27.21
N PRO A 355 -24.28 23.72 -27.95
CA PRO A 355 -24.71 25.11 -27.80
C PRO A 355 -26.24 25.27 -27.89
N PRO A 356 -26.90 25.97 -26.94
CA PRO A 356 -26.34 26.75 -25.83
C PRO A 356 -26.36 26.04 -24.46
N TRP A 357 -26.55 24.72 -24.39
CA TRP A 357 -26.78 23.98 -23.14
C TRP A 357 -25.76 22.86 -22.88
N TRP A 358 -25.64 22.47 -21.61
CA TRP A 358 -24.96 21.24 -21.22
C TRP A 358 -25.99 20.11 -21.10
N HIS A 359 -25.75 19.00 -21.78
CA HIS A 359 -26.54 17.78 -21.62
C HIS A 359 -25.82 16.82 -20.69
N CYS A 360 -26.35 16.64 -19.49
CA CYS A 360 -25.79 15.74 -18.48
C CYS A 360 -26.66 14.48 -18.36
N SER A 361 -26.12 13.31 -18.68
CA SER A 361 -26.79 12.01 -18.45
C SER A 361 -26.27 11.33 -17.18
N GLY A 362 -27.17 10.99 -16.25
CA GLY A 362 -26.88 10.31 -14.97
C GLY A 362 -27.50 11.02 -13.76
N ARG A 363 -27.88 10.28 -12.72
CA ARG A 363 -28.40 10.89 -11.46
C ARG A 363 -27.25 11.68 -10.79
N PRO A 364 -27.44 12.98 -10.49
CA PRO A 364 -26.41 13.74 -9.80
C PRO A 364 -26.20 13.20 -8.39
N ALA A 365 -24.94 13.10 -7.95
CA ALA A 365 -24.64 12.97 -6.53
C ALA A 365 -25.23 14.19 -5.81
N ARG A 366 -25.95 13.97 -4.69
CA ARG A 366 -26.49 15.05 -3.85
C ARG A 366 -25.35 16.03 -3.54
N GLY A 367 -25.48 17.27 -4.00
CA GLY A 367 -24.48 18.34 -3.80
C GLY A 367 -23.84 18.89 -5.07
N SER A 368 -23.94 18.20 -6.22
CA SER A 368 -23.40 18.71 -7.49
C SER A 368 -24.41 19.62 -8.20
N ARG A 369 -24.40 20.93 -7.91
CA ARG A 369 -25.02 21.91 -8.82
C ARG A 369 -24.04 22.22 -9.95
N CYS A 370 -24.40 21.89 -11.18
CA CYS A 370 -23.79 22.52 -12.35
C CYS A 370 -24.25 23.98 -12.36
N THR A 371 -23.40 24.89 -11.92
CA THR A 371 -23.63 26.33 -12.11
C THR A 371 -23.23 26.73 -13.53
N ARG A 372 -23.96 27.71 -14.08
CA ARG A 372 -23.80 28.24 -15.45
C ARG A 372 -22.37 28.63 -15.79
#